data_AF-A0A672YNJ8-F1
#
_entry.id   AF-A0A672YNJ8-F1
#
_cell.length_a   1.000
_cell.length_b   1.000
_cell.length_c   1.000
_cell.angle_alpha   90.00
_cell.angle_beta   90.00
_cell.angle_gamma   90.00
#
_symmetry.space_group_name_H-M   'P 1'
#
loop_
_entity.id
_entity.type
_entity.pdbx_description
1 polymer ?
#
loop_
_entity_poly.entity_id
_entity_poly.type
_entity_poly.pdbx_seq_one_letter_code
_entity_poly.pdbx_strand_id
1 'polypeptide(L)'
;LCYVLSVIILVNHHSLSRLDLNSFNPRFSFLLFKMGSNYTCAKIYDVPEKQVSAVVNMKGIKGYFSFRQASPFDVTELRLNLSNLRGKVGPYHVHLFPVPSVRSPLSNLCSNDNVGGHWNPFGVDVNAPTYPNGPGSTHDQYEIDFNLPLFGRNSIVGRSVVIHQTDGSRYVCASISYPGEVVVGRAIFRSPVVGEIWFTQLRNNPLFLYQSTEEKEPCPSVIIRWICICQCTP
;
A
#
# COMPACT_ATOMS: atom_id res chain seq x y z
N LEU A 1 26.86 29.02 5.85
CA LEU A 1 25.92 29.32 6.95
C LEU A 1 24.51 29.36 6.36
N CYS A 2 23.78 28.24 6.39
CA CYS A 2 22.37 28.22 6.00
C CYS A 2 21.55 28.86 7.13
N TYR A 3 21.06 30.08 6.92
CA TYR A 3 20.07 30.68 7.80
C TYR A 3 18.70 30.10 7.43
N VAL A 4 18.22 29.14 8.24
CA VAL A 4 16.80 28.78 8.28
C VAL A 4 16.10 29.87 9.08
N LEU A 5 15.54 30.85 8.37
CA LEU A 5 14.62 31.84 8.94
C LEU A 5 13.30 31.71 8.18
N SER A 6 12.57 30.64 8.46
CA SER A 6 11.17 30.50 8.07
C SER A 6 10.40 30.12 9.33
N VAL A 7 9.92 31.14 10.02
CA VAL A 7 9.09 31.02 11.21
C VAL A 7 7.78 30.33 10.81
N ILE A 8 7.53 29.15 11.36
CA ILE A 8 6.25 28.43 11.23
C ILE A 8 5.21 29.24 12.02
N ILE A 9 4.27 29.89 11.33
CA ILE A 9 3.17 30.63 11.97
C ILE A 9 1.92 29.76 11.94
N LEU A 10 1.44 29.34 13.12
CA LEU A 10 0.33 28.42 13.32
C LEU A 10 -0.98 29.19 13.56
N VAL A 11 -1.92 29.19 12.60
CA VAL A 11 -3.15 30.02 12.62
C VAL A 11 -4.41 29.19 12.90
N ASN A 12 -5.40 29.68 13.66
CA ASN A 12 -6.76 29.10 13.68
C ASN A 12 -7.89 30.16 13.69
N HIS A 13 -9.02 29.80 13.06
CA HIS A 13 -10.19 30.60 12.59
C HIS A 13 -11.20 30.93 13.72
N HIS A 14 -11.99 32.03 13.75
CA HIS A 14 -12.96 32.56 12.77
C HIS A 14 -13.16 34.08 12.97
N SER A 15 -12.29 34.86 12.36
CA SER A 15 -12.41 36.26 11.92
C SER A 15 -11.01 36.61 11.43
N LEU A 16 -10.82 37.66 10.63
CA LEU A 16 -9.48 38.21 10.36
C LEU A 16 -8.93 38.84 11.65
N SER A 17 -8.72 38.04 12.68
CA SER A 17 -8.15 38.42 13.96
C SER A 17 -6.74 37.87 14.02
N ARG A 18 -5.81 38.80 14.19
CA ARG A 18 -4.40 38.62 14.53
C ARG A 18 -4.20 37.39 15.44
N LEU A 19 -3.23 36.55 15.09
CA LEU A 19 -2.81 35.37 15.86
C LEU A 19 -2.52 35.75 17.31
N ASP A 20 -3.32 35.28 18.26
CA ASP A 20 -3.03 35.41 19.69
C ASP A 20 -2.31 34.17 20.19
N LEU A 21 -0.99 34.30 20.39
CA LEU A 21 -0.08 33.22 20.83
C LEU A 21 -0.43 32.64 22.20
N ASN A 22 -1.27 33.31 23.00
CA ASN A 22 -1.67 32.85 24.33
C ASN A 22 -2.85 31.87 24.33
N SER A 23 -3.53 31.69 23.19
CA SER A 23 -4.70 30.79 23.03
C SER A 23 -4.40 29.53 22.21
N PHE A 24 -3.12 29.25 21.95
CA PHE A 24 -2.70 28.21 21.02
C PHE A 24 -3.10 26.80 21.49
N ASN A 25 -3.99 26.14 20.73
CA ASN A 25 -4.32 24.73 20.94
C ASN A 25 -3.34 23.86 20.13
N PRO A 26 -2.47 23.07 20.77
CA PRO A 26 -1.41 22.30 20.10
C PRO A 26 -1.92 21.14 19.23
N ARG A 27 -3.23 20.86 19.20
CA ARG A 27 -3.79 19.77 18.37
C ARG A 27 -3.75 20.02 16.87
N PHE A 28 -3.55 21.26 16.42
CA PHE A 28 -3.61 21.58 15.00
C PHE A 28 -2.37 22.35 14.55
N SER A 29 -1.54 21.67 13.77
CA SER A 29 -0.37 22.26 13.12
C SER A 29 -0.77 22.76 11.73
N PHE A 30 -0.34 23.96 11.36
CA PHE A 30 -0.58 24.56 10.04
C PHE A 30 0.73 25.06 9.44
N LEU A 31 0.94 24.82 8.15
CA LEU A 31 2.01 25.40 7.35
C LEU A 31 1.48 26.68 6.74
N LEU A 32 2.11 27.82 7.03
CA LEU A 32 1.88 29.07 6.33
C LEU A 32 2.99 29.28 5.32
N PHE A 33 2.65 29.39 4.03
CA PHE A 33 3.59 29.54 2.93
C PHE A 33 3.35 30.84 2.18
N LYS A 34 4.40 31.68 2.07
CA LYS A 34 4.33 32.97 1.37
C LYS A 34 4.59 32.78 -0.12
N MET A 35 3.64 33.20 -0.95
CA MET A 35 3.73 33.20 -2.40
C MET A 35 3.62 34.63 -2.93
N GLY A 36 4.76 35.26 -3.21
CA GLY A 36 4.83 36.67 -3.61
C GLY A 36 4.34 37.59 -2.48
N SER A 37 3.27 38.34 -2.73
CA SER A 37 2.60 39.21 -1.74
C SER A 37 1.52 38.50 -0.90
N ASN A 38 1.16 37.26 -1.25
CA ASN A 38 0.08 36.52 -0.60
C ASN A 38 0.62 35.44 0.34
N TYR A 39 -0.20 35.01 1.29
CA TYR A 39 0.04 33.83 2.11
C TYR A 39 -1.00 32.76 1.78
N THR A 40 -0.56 31.51 1.73
CA THR A 40 -1.39 30.32 1.63
C THR A 40 -1.19 29.50 2.89
N CYS A 41 -2.24 28.82 3.36
CA CYS A 41 -2.14 27.95 4.54
C CYS A 41 -2.57 26.53 4.19
N ALA A 42 -1.91 25.55 4.79
CA ALA A 42 -2.26 24.14 4.69
C ALA A 42 -2.22 23.52 6.10
N LYS A 43 -3.15 22.62 6.37
CA LYS A 43 -3.12 21.83 7.60
C LYS A 43 -2.01 20.78 7.52
N ILE A 44 -1.19 20.69 8.57
CA ILE A 44 -0.19 19.64 8.73
C ILE A 44 -0.87 18.45 9.40
N TYR A 45 -0.63 17.27 8.85
CA TYR A 45 -1.12 16.00 9.39
C TYR A 45 0.07 15.17 9.82
N ASP A 46 -0.03 14.55 11.00
CA ASP A 46 0.90 13.51 11.41
C ASP A 46 0.69 12.28 10.51
N VAL A 47 1.76 11.88 9.83
CA VAL A 47 1.78 10.65 9.03
C VAL A 47 2.54 9.60 9.85
N PRO A 48 1.83 8.71 10.57
CA PRO A 48 2.50 7.64 11.30
C PRO A 48 3.16 6.67 10.32
N GLU A 49 4.20 6.00 10.80
CA GLU A 49 4.83 4.92 10.07
C GLU A 49 3.79 3.84 9.70
N LYS A 50 3.97 3.24 8.53
CA LYS A 50 3.13 2.13 8.09
C LYS A 50 3.89 0.83 8.25
N GLN A 51 3.25 -0.14 8.90
CA GLN A 51 3.75 -1.50 9.05
C GLN A 51 2.68 -2.50 8.64
N VAL A 52 3.07 -3.47 7.81
CA VAL A 52 2.24 -4.58 7.37
C VAL A 52 3.03 -5.88 7.41
N SER A 53 2.34 -7.01 7.49
CA SER A 53 2.96 -8.32 7.51
C SER A 53 2.22 -9.31 6.62
N ALA A 54 2.97 -10.30 6.14
CA ALA A 54 2.43 -11.49 5.51
C ALA A 54 2.85 -12.70 6.34
N VAL A 55 1.90 -13.28 7.06
CA VAL A 55 2.13 -14.44 7.94
C VAL A 55 2.03 -15.71 7.12
N VAL A 56 3.13 -16.46 7.07
CA VAL A 56 3.21 -17.73 6.34
C VAL A 56 3.01 -18.88 7.32
N ASN A 57 2.01 -19.71 7.03
CA ASN A 57 1.79 -20.97 7.73
C ASN A 57 1.18 -21.98 6.76
N MET A 58 2.02 -22.53 5.89
CA MET A 58 1.58 -23.38 4.78
C MET A 58 2.65 -24.40 4.42
N LYS A 59 2.24 -25.64 4.11
CA LYS A 59 3.13 -26.74 3.68
C LYS A 59 4.37 -26.91 4.59
N GLY A 60 4.18 -26.70 5.90
CA GLY A 60 5.22 -26.82 6.92
C GLY A 60 6.18 -25.63 7.05
N ILE A 61 6.12 -24.63 6.17
CA ILE A 61 6.84 -23.36 6.35
C ILE A 61 6.04 -22.49 7.31
N LYS A 62 6.72 -21.94 8.31
CA LYS A 62 6.15 -21.00 9.29
C LYS A 62 7.02 -19.77 9.40
N GLY A 63 6.39 -18.62 9.59
CA GLY A 63 7.09 -17.36 9.80
C GLY A 63 6.35 -16.17 9.22
N TYR A 64 7.08 -15.12 8.88
CA TYR A 64 6.49 -13.90 8.32
C TYR A 64 7.46 -13.11 7.44
N PHE A 65 6.85 -12.30 6.57
CA PHE A 65 7.45 -11.10 6.00
C PHE A 65 6.89 -9.90 6.77
N SER A 66 7.73 -8.96 7.15
CA SER A 66 7.35 -7.70 7.78
C SER A 66 7.88 -6.56 6.94
N PHE A 67 7.00 -5.65 6.56
CA PHE A 67 7.29 -4.48 5.76
C PHE A 67 7.02 -3.25 6.60
N ARG A 68 7.98 -2.32 6.64
CA ARG A 68 7.88 -1.09 7.41
C ARG A 68 8.35 0.09 6.57
N GLN A 69 7.55 1.15 6.51
CA GLN A 69 7.89 2.36 5.79
C GLN A 69 7.58 3.57 6.67
N ALA A 70 8.61 4.35 7.01
CA ALA A 70 8.49 5.46 7.96
C ALA A 70 7.62 6.61 7.40
N SER A 71 7.77 6.92 6.11
CA SER A 71 6.95 7.89 5.39
C SER A 71 6.78 7.51 3.91
N PRO A 72 5.89 8.15 3.14
CA PRO A 72 5.76 7.94 1.70
C PRO A 72 7.03 8.17 0.88
N PHE A 73 8.04 8.83 1.44
CA PHE A 73 9.29 9.18 0.78
C PHE A 73 10.47 8.30 1.21
N ASP A 74 10.27 7.46 2.23
CA ASP A 74 11.28 6.52 2.70
C ASP A 74 11.21 5.20 1.94
N VAL A 75 12.33 4.49 1.86
CA VAL A 75 12.36 3.10 1.37
C VAL A 75 11.65 2.16 2.35
N THR A 76 11.03 1.11 1.83
CA THR A 76 10.40 0.09 2.70
C THR A 76 11.46 -0.88 3.23
N GLU A 77 11.55 -0.96 4.55
CA GLU A 77 12.34 -1.95 5.28
C GLU A 77 11.61 -3.30 5.26
N LEU A 78 12.28 -4.33 4.74
CA LEU A 78 11.78 -5.70 4.74
C LEU A 78 12.54 -6.56 5.77
N ARG A 79 11.80 -7.20 6.67
CA ARG A 79 12.32 -8.20 7.61
C ARG A 79 11.66 -9.55 7.35
N LEU A 80 12.48 -10.58 7.13
CA LEU A 80 12.01 -11.94 6.92
C LEU A 80 12.41 -12.83 8.09
N ASN A 81 11.48 -13.63 8.58
CA ASN A 81 11.77 -14.72 9.49
C ASN A 81 10.95 -15.93 9.04
N LEU A 82 11.61 -16.88 8.39
CA LEU A 82 10.97 -18.11 7.90
C LEU A 82 11.75 -19.31 8.41
N SER A 83 11.01 -20.34 8.82
CA SER A 83 11.54 -21.59 9.33
C SER A 83 11.21 -22.76 8.40
N ASN A 84 11.98 -23.85 8.53
CA ASN A 84 11.72 -25.10 7.81
C ASN A 84 11.80 -25.00 6.27
N LEU A 85 12.66 -24.11 5.75
CA LEU A 85 12.84 -23.91 4.31
C LEU A 85 13.51 -25.09 3.59
N ARG A 86 14.40 -25.82 4.29
CA ARG A 86 15.09 -27.04 3.83
C ARG A 86 15.75 -26.92 2.43
N GLY A 87 16.16 -25.72 2.01
CA GLY A 87 16.71 -25.48 0.67
C GLY A 87 15.73 -25.70 -0.48
N LYS A 88 14.42 -25.79 -0.20
CA LYS A 88 13.37 -26.06 -1.21
C LYS A 88 12.78 -24.80 -1.84
N VAL A 89 13.11 -23.63 -1.32
CA VAL A 89 12.51 -22.36 -1.74
C VAL A 89 13.49 -21.54 -2.57
N GLY A 90 12.98 -20.92 -3.62
CA GLY A 90 13.65 -19.93 -4.45
C GLY A 90 13.18 -18.52 -4.12
N PRO A 91 13.11 -17.62 -5.11
CA PRO A 91 12.72 -16.22 -4.90
C PRO A 91 11.24 -16.09 -4.51
N TYR A 92 10.93 -14.95 -3.88
CA TYR A 92 9.56 -14.55 -3.62
C TYR A 92 9.17 -13.37 -4.52
N HIS A 93 7.89 -13.26 -4.83
CA HIS A 93 7.33 -12.14 -5.58
C HIS A 93 6.05 -11.63 -4.88
N VAL A 94 5.71 -10.37 -5.09
CA VAL A 94 4.39 -9.83 -4.75
C VAL A 94 3.45 -10.09 -5.93
N HIS A 95 2.24 -10.55 -5.66
CA HIS A 95 1.23 -10.86 -6.66
C HIS A 95 0.06 -9.90 -6.60
N LEU A 96 -0.78 -9.90 -7.64
CA LEU A 96 -1.86 -8.92 -7.81
C LEU A 96 -2.88 -8.96 -6.66
N PHE A 97 -3.32 -10.14 -6.25
CA PHE A 97 -4.48 -10.32 -5.37
C PHE A 97 -4.09 -10.91 -4.00
N PRO A 98 -4.87 -10.63 -2.95
CA PRO A 98 -4.69 -11.29 -1.66
C PRO A 98 -5.01 -12.79 -1.77
N VAL A 99 -4.47 -13.59 -0.85
CA VAL A 99 -4.80 -15.01 -0.75
C VAL A 99 -6.27 -15.16 -0.35
N PRO A 100 -7.08 -15.94 -1.10
CA PRO A 100 -8.50 -16.10 -0.81
C PRO A 100 -8.73 -16.89 0.48
N SER A 101 -9.73 -16.50 1.25
CA SER A 101 -9.94 -16.98 2.62
C SER A 101 -10.78 -18.26 2.75
N VAL A 102 -11.61 -18.64 1.77
CA VAL A 102 -12.66 -19.67 2.01
C VAL A 102 -12.91 -20.65 0.86
N ARG A 103 -12.38 -20.46 -0.35
CA ARG A 103 -12.88 -21.19 -1.54
C ARG A 103 -11.90 -22.12 -2.25
N SER A 104 -10.62 -22.11 -1.89
CA SER A 104 -9.59 -22.79 -2.68
C SER A 104 -8.88 -23.88 -1.87
N PRO A 105 -8.74 -25.10 -2.42
CA PRO A 105 -7.93 -26.14 -1.80
C PRO A 105 -6.49 -25.65 -1.55
N LEU A 106 -5.87 -26.10 -0.46
CA LEU A 106 -4.50 -25.74 -0.09
C LEU A 106 -3.47 -26.00 -1.20
N SER A 107 -3.73 -26.96 -2.10
CA SER A 107 -2.88 -27.25 -3.25
C SER A 107 -2.85 -26.11 -4.27
N ASN A 108 -3.99 -25.47 -4.52
CA ASN A 108 -4.18 -24.45 -5.55
C ASN A 108 -4.24 -23.03 -4.98
N LEU A 109 -4.13 -22.87 -3.66
CA LEU A 109 -4.34 -21.60 -2.98
C LEU A 109 -3.46 -20.45 -3.51
N CYS A 110 -2.25 -20.78 -3.98
CA CYS A 110 -1.29 -19.82 -4.55
C CYS A 110 -1.29 -19.79 -6.08
N SER A 111 -2.25 -20.45 -6.74
CA SER A 111 -2.33 -20.54 -8.21
C SER A 111 -2.57 -19.17 -8.86
N ASN A 112 -2.33 -19.09 -10.16
CA ASN A 112 -2.58 -17.87 -10.93
C ASN A 112 -4.03 -17.42 -10.84
N ASP A 113 -4.98 -18.36 -10.85
CA ASP A 113 -6.41 -18.05 -10.74
C ASP A 113 -6.81 -17.44 -9.39
N ASN A 114 -6.01 -17.65 -8.35
CA ASN A 114 -6.30 -17.18 -6.99
C ASN A 114 -5.57 -15.90 -6.63
N VAL A 115 -4.25 -15.82 -6.86
CA VAL A 115 -3.44 -14.65 -6.48
C VAL A 115 -3.05 -13.77 -7.66
N GLY A 116 -3.35 -14.20 -8.89
CA GLY A 116 -2.96 -13.49 -10.11
C GLY A 116 -1.48 -13.67 -10.46
N GLY A 117 -1.06 -12.94 -11.49
CA GLY A 117 0.34 -12.77 -11.89
C GLY A 117 1.13 -11.91 -10.89
N HIS A 118 2.39 -11.66 -11.22
CA HIS A 118 3.23 -10.75 -10.45
C HIS A 118 2.66 -9.33 -10.46
N TRP A 119 2.85 -8.63 -9.35
CA TRP A 119 2.51 -7.22 -9.26
C TRP A 119 3.54 -6.40 -10.02
N ASN A 120 3.15 -5.94 -11.22
CA ASN A 120 3.97 -5.15 -12.12
C ASN A 120 3.35 -3.75 -12.30
N PRO A 121 3.56 -2.81 -11.35
CA PRO A 121 2.90 -1.49 -11.37
C PRO A 121 3.26 -0.64 -12.59
N PHE A 122 4.40 -0.90 -13.22
CA PHE A 122 4.92 -0.13 -14.36
C PHE A 122 4.69 -0.82 -15.70
N GLY A 123 4.11 -2.02 -15.72
CA GLY A 123 3.82 -2.76 -16.95
C GLY A 123 5.07 -3.11 -17.76
N VAL A 124 6.22 -3.31 -17.09
CA VAL A 124 7.48 -3.67 -17.74
C VAL A 124 7.32 -5.01 -18.44
N ASP A 125 7.78 -5.11 -19.70
CA ASP A 125 7.81 -6.38 -20.41
C ASP A 125 8.97 -7.25 -19.91
N VAL A 126 8.64 -8.22 -19.06
CA VAL A 126 9.60 -9.17 -18.47
C VAL A 126 10.10 -10.22 -19.45
N ASN A 127 9.49 -10.35 -20.62
CA ASN A 127 9.90 -11.28 -21.67
C ASN A 127 10.82 -10.62 -22.70
N ALA A 128 11.03 -9.30 -22.59
CA ALA A 128 11.93 -8.58 -23.47
C ALA A 128 13.36 -9.14 -23.32
N PRO A 129 14.11 -9.35 -24.42
CA PRO A 129 15.50 -9.81 -24.35
C PRO A 129 16.42 -8.90 -23.54
N THR A 130 16.02 -7.63 -23.37
CA THR A 130 16.73 -6.60 -22.61
C THR A 130 16.40 -6.61 -21.12
N TYR A 131 15.46 -7.47 -20.67
CA TYR A 131 15.07 -7.61 -19.28
C TYR A 131 15.89 -8.72 -18.58
N PRO A 132 16.34 -8.51 -17.32
CA PRO A 132 16.27 -7.26 -16.56
C PRO A 132 17.24 -6.21 -17.09
N ASN A 133 16.83 -4.93 -17.07
CA ASN A 133 17.69 -3.84 -17.50
C ASN A 133 18.96 -3.80 -16.61
N GLY A 134 20.13 -3.56 -17.23
CA GLY A 134 21.44 -3.70 -16.60
C GLY A 134 21.72 -2.69 -15.47
N PRO A 135 22.94 -2.72 -14.87
CA PRO A 135 23.33 -1.77 -13.82
C PRO A 135 23.18 -0.32 -14.28
N GLY A 136 22.57 0.54 -13.46
CA GLY A 136 22.31 1.97 -13.78
C GLY A 136 20.89 2.29 -14.24
N SER A 137 20.02 1.27 -14.31
CA SER A 137 18.59 1.38 -14.59
C SER A 137 17.82 1.99 -13.43
N THR A 138 16.73 2.69 -13.72
CA THR A 138 15.82 3.26 -12.71
C THR A 138 14.86 2.18 -12.17
N HIS A 139 14.30 2.39 -10.97
CA HIS A 139 13.47 1.37 -10.28
C HIS A 139 12.19 0.97 -11.04
N ASP A 140 11.69 1.83 -11.93
CA ASP A 140 10.53 1.59 -12.80
C ASP A 140 10.81 0.64 -13.98
N GLN A 141 12.06 0.20 -14.15
CA GLN A 141 12.51 -0.69 -15.21
C GLN A 141 12.56 -2.18 -14.80
N TYR A 142 12.02 -2.49 -13.62
CA TYR A 142 11.93 -3.84 -13.07
C TYR A 142 10.47 -4.21 -12.75
N GLU A 143 10.14 -5.50 -12.83
CA GLU A 143 8.80 -6.01 -12.50
C GLU A 143 8.38 -5.72 -11.05
N ILE A 144 9.35 -5.74 -10.13
CA ILE A 144 9.15 -5.41 -8.72
C ILE A 144 9.75 -4.03 -8.48
N ASP A 145 8.96 -3.10 -7.93
CA ASP A 145 9.53 -1.94 -7.27
C ASP A 145 10.34 -2.45 -6.07
N PHE A 146 11.67 -2.40 -6.15
CA PHE A 146 12.55 -2.76 -5.02
C PHE A 146 12.14 -2.03 -3.73
N ASN A 147 11.46 -0.89 -3.82
CA ASN A 147 11.03 -0.11 -2.67
C ASN A 147 9.72 -0.60 -2.04
N LEU A 148 9.01 -1.57 -2.64
CA LEU A 148 7.81 -2.22 -2.11
C LEU A 148 6.87 -1.27 -1.35
N PRO A 149 6.42 -0.17 -1.99
CA PRO A 149 5.81 0.95 -1.29
C PRO A 149 4.59 0.51 -0.49
N LEU A 150 4.44 1.03 0.71
CA LEU A 150 3.25 0.85 1.53
C LEU A 150 2.25 1.98 1.32
N PHE A 151 2.70 3.15 0.85
CA PHE A 151 1.86 4.31 0.53
C PHE A 151 1.58 4.44 -0.98
N GLY A 152 0.54 5.24 -1.30
CA GLY A 152 0.21 5.58 -2.67
C GLY A 152 -0.45 4.45 -3.47
N ARG A 153 -0.63 4.69 -4.77
CA ARG A 153 -1.36 3.80 -5.69
C ARG A 153 -0.66 2.47 -5.93
N ASN A 154 0.66 2.45 -5.86
CA ASN A 154 1.45 1.25 -6.14
C ASN A 154 1.63 0.36 -4.90
N SER A 155 0.89 0.65 -3.83
CA SER A 155 1.03 -0.03 -2.56
C SER A 155 0.90 -1.56 -2.68
N ILE A 156 1.74 -2.26 -1.93
CA ILE A 156 1.68 -3.73 -1.79
C ILE A 156 0.69 -4.18 -0.71
N VAL A 157 0.08 -3.26 0.04
CA VAL A 157 -0.94 -3.60 1.04
C VAL A 157 -2.17 -4.17 0.36
N GLY A 158 -2.71 -5.27 0.89
CA GLY A 158 -3.86 -5.98 0.30
C GLY A 158 -3.49 -6.90 -0.86
N ARG A 159 -2.20 -7.08 -1.14
CA ARG A 159 -1.68 -8.05 -2.11
C ARG A 159 -1.21 -9.33 -1.41
N SER A 160 -0.54 -10.23 -2.11
CA SER A 160 0.08 -11.41 -1.50
C SER A 160 1.56 -11.53 -1.85
N VAL A 161 2.34 -12.12 -0.94
CA VAL A 161 3.65 -12.66 -1.24
C VAL A 161 3.50 -14.12 -1.65
N VAL A 162 4.17 -14.53 -2.72
CA VAL A 162 4.30 -15.92 -3.13
C VAL A 162 5.78 -16.30 -3.12
N ILE A 163 6.10 -17.38 -2.41
CA ILE A 163 7.42 -18.00 -2.42
C ILE A 163 7.40 -19.12 -3.46
N HIS A 164 8.37 -19.11 -4.37
CA HIS A 164 8.55 -20.16 -5.36
C HIS A 164 9.45 -21.27 -4.84
N GLN A 165 9.38 -22.45 -5.44
CA GLN A 165 10.42 -23.46 -5.32
C GLN A 165 11.60 -23.12 -6.23
N THR A 166 12.68 -23.89 -6.15
CA THR A 166 13.87 -23.72 -7.00
C THR A 166 13.60 -23.98 -8.48
N ASP A 167 12.56 -24.74 -8.81
CA ASP A 167 12.09 -24.98 -10.18
C ASP A 167 11.17 -23.86 -10.72
N GLY A 168 10.94 -22.80 -9.94
CA GLY A 168 10.06 -21.68 -10.29
C GLY A 168 8.57 -21.94 -10.04
N SER A 169 8.18 -23.13 -9.57
CA SER A 169 6.78 -23.41 -9.23
C SER A 169 6.33 -22.67 -7.96
N ARG A 170 5.08 -22.21 -7.93
CA ARG A 170 4.53 -21.50 -6.75
C ARG A 170 4.37 -22.47 -5.57
N TYR A 171 4.99 -22.16 -4.43
CA TYR A 171 5.02 -23.07 -3.29
C TYR A 171 4.03 -22.70 -2.19
N VAL A 172 4.25 -21.54 -1.56
CA VAL A 172 3.45 -21.01 -0.44
C VAL A 172 3.19 -19.54 -0.66
N CYS A 173 2.09 -19.06 -0.09
CA CYS A 173 1.67 -17.67 -0.24
C CYS A 173 1.01 -17.14 1.03
N ALA A 174 1.03 -15.83 1.19
CA ALA A 174 0.38 -15.14 2.31
C ALA A 174 -0.04 -13.73 1.89
N SER A 175 -1.21 -13.29 2.36
CA SER A 175 -1.68 -11.92 2.16
C SER A 175 -0.87 -10.93 2.98
N ILE A 176 -0.58 -9.76 2.39
CA ILE A 176 0.08 -8.62 3.03
C ILE A 176 -1.01 -7.77 3.67
N SER A 177 -1.11 -7.84 4.99
CA SER A 177 -2.18 -7.19 5.76
C SER A 177 -1.62 -6.46 6.98
N TYR A 178 -2.44 -5.63 7.61
CA TYR A 178 -2.05 -4.96 8.84
C TYR A 178 -1.89 -5.95 10.01
N PRO A 179 -0.90 -5.77 10.89
CA PRO A 179 -0.61 -6.68 12.00
C PRO A 179 -1.55 -6.49 13.22
N GLY A 180 -2.72 -5.90 13.03
CA GLY A 180 -3.61 -5.52 14.12
C GLY A 180 -5.07 -5.45 13.69
N GLU A 181 -5.91 -4.96 14.58
CA GLU A 181 -7.33 -4.87 14.32
C GLU A 181 -7.63 -3.84 13.23
N VAL A 182 -8.36 -4.29 12.21
CA VAL A 182 -8.75 -3.48 11.08
C VAL A 182 -10.25 -3.27 11.07
N VAL A 183 -10.65 -2.09 10.60
CA VAL A 183 -12.00 -1.81 10.14
C VAL A 183 -12.06 -2.16 8.66
N VAL A 184 -13.07 -2.94 8.29
CA VAL A 184 -13.26 -3.39 6.92
C VAL A 184 -14.58 -2.84 6.37
N GLY A 185 -14.51 -2.07 5.30
CA GLY A 185 -15.66 -1.70 4.49
C GLY A 185 -15.80 -2.66 3.32
N ARG A 186 -17.03 -3.06 2.98
CA ARG A 186 -17.32 -3.89 1.80
C ARG A 186 -18.37 -3.23 0.92
N ALA A 187 -18.02 -2.99 -0.33
CA ALA A 187 -18.95 -2.58 -1.38
C ALA A 187 -19.28 -3.78 -2.27
N ILE A 188 -20.56 -4.11 -2.42
CA ILE A 188 -21.03 -5.23 -3.26
C ILE A 188 -21.75 -4.66 -4.47
N PHE A 189 -21.34 -5.08 -5.66
CA PHE A 189 -21.91 -4.72 -6.94
C PHE A 189 -22.72 -5.92 -7.46
N ARG A 190 -23.98 -5.67 -7.88
CA ARG A 190 -24.91 -6.73 -8.32
C ARG A 190 -25.34 -6.59 -9.79
N SER A 191 -25.24 -5.39 -10.38
CA SER A 191 -25.56 -5.09 -11.78
C SER A 191 -25.22 -3.62 -12.08
N PRO A 192 -24.81 -3.24 -13.32
CA PRO A 192 -24.43 -4.12 -14.44
C PRO A 192 -23.06 -4.79 -14.24
N VAL A 193 -22.27 -4.28 -13.30
CA VAL A 193 -21.01 -4.90 -12.84
C VAL A 193 -21.33 -5.78 -11.62
N VAL A 194 -20.81 -7.00 -11.61
CA VAL A 194 -20.95 -7.96 -10.50
C VAL A 194 -19.58 -8.13 -9.84
N GLY A 195 -19.50 -7.94 -8.53
CA GLY A 195 -18.24 -8.08 -7.80
C GLY A 195 -18.28 -7.48 -6.40
N GLU A 196 -17.16 -7.54 -5.68
CA GLU A 196 -17.01 -6.93 -4.36
C GLU A 196 -15.70 -6.13 -4.29
N ILE A 197 -15.74 -4.98 -3.63
CA ILE A 197 -14.54 -4.20 -3.29
C ILE A 197 -14.44 -4.14 -1.77
N TRP A 198 -13.26 -4.47 -1.27
CA TRP A 198 -12.96 -4.46 0.16
C TRP A 198 -12.02 -3.30 0.48
N PHE A 199 -12.37 -2.55 1.52
CA PHE A 199 -11.59 -1.45 2.05
C PHE A 199 -11.08 -1.88 3.42
N THR A 200 -9.79 -1.77 3.66
CA THR A 200 -9.20 -2.17 4.95
C THR A 200 -8.38 -1.04 5.52
N GLN A 201 -8.59 -0.75 6.81
CA GLN A 201 -7.90 0.30 7.52
C GLN A 201 -7.63 -0.13 8.97
N LEU A 202 -6.47 0.21 9.53
CA LEU A 202 -6.20 0.02 10.95
C LEU A 202 -7.18 0.83 11.81
N ARG A 203 -7.81 0.20 12.80
CA ARG A 203 -8.78 0.87 13.69
C ARG A 203 -8.20 2.11 14.37
N ASN A 204 -6.93 2.04 14.77
CA ASN A 204 -6.25 3.11 15.51
C ASN A 204 -5.58 4.14 14.57
N ASN A 205 -5.74 4.02 13.25
CA ASN A 205 -5.15 4.93 12.27
C ASN A 205 -6.15 5.23 11.12
N PRO A 206 -7.17 6.09 11.38
CA PRO A 206 -8.30 6.30 10.49
C PRO A 206 -8.00 7.19 9.26
N LEU A 207 -6.77 7.68 9.08
CA LEU A 207 -6.44 8.64 8.00
C LEU A 207 -6.04 7.99 6.66
N PHE A 208 -5.86 6.66 6.61
CA PHE A 208 -5.44 5.97 5.39
C PHE A 208 -6.39 4.84 5.02
N LEU A 209 -7.28 5.07 4.05
CA LEU A 209 -8.10 4.03 3.43
C LEU A 209 -7.30 3.35 2.32
N TYR A 210 -7.26 2.01 2.34
CA TYR A 210 -6.71 1.20 1.24
C TYR A 210 -7.83 0.42 0.57
N GLN A 211 -7.79 0.38 -0.76
CA GLN A 211 -8.74 -0.36 -1.60
C GLN A 211 -8.05 -1.62 -2.12
N SER A 212 -8.60 -2.79 -1.80
CA SER A 212 -8.27 -4.03 -2.53
C SER A 212 -9.42 -4.31 -3.50
N THR A 213 -9.14 -4.27 -4.80
CA THR A 213 -10.09 -4.69 -5.84
C THR A 213 -9.91 -6.18 -6.12
N GLU A 214 -10.97 -6.96 -5.96
CA GLU A 214 -11.05 -8.32 -6.49
C GLU A 214 -11.75 -8.23 -7.86
N GLU A 215 -11.00 -7.80 -8.88
CA GLU A 215 -11.49 -7.83 -10.27
C GLU A 215 -11.13 -9.18 -10.88
N LYS A 216 -12.13 -10.08 -10.95
CA LYS A 216 -12.08 -11.21 -11.88
C LYS A 216 -12.49 -10.69 -13.25
N GLU A 217 -11.52 -10.66 -14.17
CA GLU A 217 -11.55 -10.22 -15.59
C GLU A 217 -11.02 -8.80 -15.86
N PRO A 218 -10.15 -8.60 -16.88
CA PRO A 218 -9.67 -7.28 -17.27
C PRO A 218 -10.76 -6.55 -18.07
N CYS A 219 -11.55 -5.70 -17.42
CA CYS A 219 -12.40 -4.76 -18.15
C CYS A 219 -11.52 -3.65 -18.77
N PRO A 220 -11.62 -3.38 -20.09
CA PRO A 220 -10.94 -2.24 -20.67
C PRO A 220 -11.66 -0.98 -20.20
N SER A 221 -10.96 -0.12 -19.46
CA SER A 221 -11.36 1.26 -19.15
C SER A 221 -12.38 1.47 -18.02
N VAL A 222 -12.07 1.09 -16.77
CA VAL A 222 -12.64 1.80 -15.61
C VAL A 222 -11.55 2.13 -14.60
N ILE A 223 -10.86 3.25 -14.83
CA ILE A 223 -10.08 3.90 -13.77
C ILE A 223 -11.12 4.52 -12.83
N ILE A 224 -11.38 3.88 -11.67
CA ILE A 224 -12.10 4.52 -10.57
C ILE A 224 -11.17 5.59 -9.98
N ARG A 225 -11.15 6.75 -10.64
CA ARG A 225 -10.55 7.99 -10.16
C ARG A 225 -11.61 8.66 -9.29
N TRP A 226 -11.29 8.85 -8.00
CA TRP A 226 -12.08 9.57 -7.01
C TRP A 226 -13.43 8.92 -6.65
N ILE A 227 -13.48 8.20 -5.53
CA ILE A 227 -14.75 8.13 -4.77
C ILE A 227 -14.57 9.00 -3.53
N CYS A 228 -14.83 10.30 -3.71
CA CYS A 228 -15.36 11.11 -2.63
C CYS A 228 -16.81 10.66 -2.43
N ILE A 229 -17.12 10.04 -1.29
CA ILE A 229 -18.52 9.88 -0.86
C ILE A 229 -18.96 11.25 -0.35
N CYS A 230 -19.37 12.13 -1.27
CA CYS A 230 -20.14 13.31 -0.90
C CYS A 230 -21.57 12.84 -0.58
N GLN A 231 -21.98 13.00 0.68
CA GLN A 231 -23.39 12.97 1.05
C GLN A 231 -24.10 14.10 0.29
N CYS A 232 -24.96 13.75 -0.66
CA CYS A 232 -26.06 14.62 -1.03
C CYS A 232 -27.27 14.21 -0.19
N THR A 233 -27.67 15.09 0.72
CA THR A 233 -29.03 15.16 1.28
C THR A 233 -29.37 16.64 1.47
N PRO A 234 -30.65 17.05 1.40
CA PRO A 234 -31.87 16.23 1.51
C PRO A 234 -32.24 15.44 0.25
#